data_AF-A0A7V6BE66-F1
#
_entry.id   AF-A0A7V6BE66-F1
#
_cell.length_a   1.000
_cell.length_b   1.000
_cell.length_c   1.000
_cell.angle_alpha   90.00
_cell.angle_beta   90.00
_cell.angle_gamma   90.00
#
_symmetry.space_group_name_H-M   'P 1'
#
loop_
_entity.id
_entity.type
_entity.pdbx_description
1 polymer ?
#
loop_
_entity_poly.entity_id
_entity_poly.type
_entity_poly.pdbx_seq_one_letter_code
_entity_poly.pdbx_strand_id
1 'polypeptide(L)' 'LPIAVELKRVILIQAAMPAAVLPIVLAKHYGGDPATAMRVVISTTAASLVMTPFWIRMGSKLLGF' A
#
# COMPACT_ATOMS: atom_id res chain seq x y z
N LEU A 1 2.18 19.41 -8.32
CA LEU A 1 1.72 19.04 -9.68
C LEU A 1 0.40 19.74 -10.01
N PRO A 2 0.28 20.40 -11.18
CA PRO A 2 -0.96 20.98 -11.67
C PRO A 2 -1.82 19.88 -12.31
N ILE A 3 -2.35 18.98 -11.47
CA ILE A 3 -3.31 17.95 -11.90
C ILE A 3 -4.63 18.17 -11.15
N ALA A 4 -5.75 17.82 -11.79
CA ALA A 4 -7.08 17.77 -11.18
C ALA A 4 -7.06 17.13 -9.79
N VAL A 5 -7.85 17.68 -8.86
CA VAL A 5 -7.86 17.31 -7.43
C VAL A 5 -8.25 15.84 -7.24
N GLU A 6 -9.11 15.34 -8.10
CA GLU A 6 -9.57 13.97 -8.19
C GLU A 6 -8.40 13.02 -8.45
N LEU A 7 -7.52 13.37 -9.39
CA LEU A 7 -6.32 12.57 -9.68
C LEU A 7 -5.34 12.59 -8.50
N LYS A 8 -5.17 13.74 -7.83
CA LYS A 8 -4.34 13.81 -6.62
C LYS A 8 -4.86 12.89 -5.52
N ARG A 9 -6.18 12.78 -5.34
CA ARG A 9 -6.79 11.85 -4.37
C ARG A 9 -6.59 10.39 -4.77
N VAL A 10 -6.77 10.04 -6.04
CA VAL A 10 -6.52 8.66 -6.50
C VAL A 10 -5.07 8.26 -6.28
N ILE A 11 -4.11 9.13 -6.63
CA ILE A 11 -2.68 8.89 -6.41
C ILE A 11 -2.36 8.74 -4.92
N LEU A 12 -2.93 9.60 -4.07
CA LEU A 12 -2.76 9.53 -2.62
C LEU A 12 -3.26 8.20 -2.06
N ILE A 13 -4.45 7.76 -2.49
CA ILE A 13 -5.07 6.52 -2.03
C ILE A 13 -4.25 5.32 -2.53
N GLN A 14 -3.88 5.27 -3.81
CA GLN A 14 -3.09 4.18 -4.38
C GLN A 14 -1.71 4.03 -3.71
N ALA A 15 -1.05 5.15 -3.39
CA ALA A 15 0.21 5.13 -2.66
C ALA A 15 0.07 4.62 -1.22
N ALA A 16 -1.12 4.73 -0.64
CA ALA A 16 -1.42 4.26 0.71
C ALA A 16 -1.93 2.81 0.75
N MET A 17 -2.23 2.19 -0.41
CA MET A 17 -2.73 0.82 -0.43
C MET A 17 -1.64 -0.18 0.00
N PRO A 18 -1.98 -1.17 0.85
CA PRO A 18 -1.04 -2.22 1.24
C PRO A 18 -0.73 -3.20 0.10
N ALA A 19 0.33 -3.98 0.30
CA ALA A 19 0.73 -5.05 -0.62
C ALA A 19 -0.43 -6.04 -0.86
N ALA A 20 -0.77 -6.25 -2.12
CA ALA A 20 -1.80 -7.19 -2.56
C ALA A 20 -1.44 -8.65 -2.21
N VAL A 21 -2.41 -9.57 -2.30
CA VAL A 21 -2.24 -11.02 -2.05
C VAL A 21 -1.46 -11.73 -3.18
N LEU A 22 -1.36 -11.10 -4.35
CA LEU A 22 -0.66 -11.60 -5.55
C LEU A 22 0.80 -12.06 -5.35
N PRO A 23 1.64 -11.41 -4.53
CA PRO A 23 2.99 -11.85 -4.23
C PRO A 23 3.02 -13.23 -3.54
N ILE A 24 1.99 -13.63 -2.79
CA ILE A 24 1.91 -14.96 -2.18
C ILE A 24 1.76 -16.03 -3.27
N VAL A 25 0.89 -15.76 -4.25
CA VAL A 25 0.67 -16.67 -5.38
C VAL A 25 1.92 -16.76 -6.25
N LEU A 26 2.58 -15.64 -6.51
CA LEU A 26 3.86 -15.60 -7.23
C LEU A 26 4.96 -16.36 -6.47
N ALA A 27 5.12 -16.13 -5.16
CA ALA A 27 6.10 -16.86 -4.36
C ALA A 27 5.87 -18.38 -4.43
N LYS A 28 4.62 -18.83 -4.36
CA LYS A 28 4.28 -20.24 -4.51
C LYS A 28 4.59 -20.78 -5.92
N HIS A 29 4.33 -19.99 -6.97
CA HIS A 29 4.50 -20.43 -8.35
C HIS A 29 5.98 -20.46 -8.81
N TYR A 30 6.84 -19.62 -8.21
CA TYR A 30 8.28 -19.55 -8.50
C TYR A 30 9.13 -20.40 -7.53
N GLY A 31 8.51 -21.28 -6.72
CA GLY A 31 9.22 -22.17 -5.79
C GLY A 31 9.76 -21.51 -4.52
N GLY A 32 9.35 -20.27 -4.23
CA GLY A 32 9.65 -19.58 -2.99
C GLY A 32 8.81 -20.12 -1.81
N ASP A 33 9.22 -19.78 -0.58
CA ASP A 33 8.52 -20.20 0.63
C ASP A 33 7.21 -19.38 0.82
N PRO A 34 6.02 -20.01 0.64
CA PRO A 34 4.75 -19.31 0.74
C PRO A 34 4.39 -18.93 2.19
N ALA A 35 4.96 -19.60 3.21
CA ALA A 35 4.74 -19.26 4.61
C ALA A 35 5.44 -17.94 4.97
N THR A 36 6.61 -17.70 4.40
CA THR A 36 7.34 -16.42 4.52
C THR A 36 6.59 -15.31 3.79
N ALA A 37 6.12 -15.57 2.57
CA ALA A 37 5.31 -14.61 1.81
C ALA A 37 4.02 -14.23 2.55
N MET A 38 3.34 -15.20 3.18
CA MET A 38 2.15 -14.96 3.98
C MET A 38 2.46 -14.14 5.24
N ARG A 39 3.56 -14.42 5.95
CA ARG A 39 4.01 -13.60 7.09
C ARG A 39 4.27 -12.15 6.69
N VAL A 40 4.91 -11.93 5.54
CA VAL A 40 5.15 -10.59 5.01
C VAL A 40 3.83 -9.89 4.72
N VAL A 41 2.90 -10.51 4.00
CA VAL A 41 1.60 -9.90 3.68
C VAL A 41 0.79 -9.58 4.94
N ILE A 42 0.74 -10.48 5.91
CA ILE A 42 0.05 -10.23 7.19
C ILE A 42 0.72 -9.05 7.92
N SER A 43 2.06 -9.01 7.96
CA SER A 43 2.79 -7.91 8.60
C SER A 43 2.56 -6.56 7.90
N THR A 44 2.54 -6.52 6.57
CA THR A 44 2.27 -5.29 5.80
C THR A 44 0.82 -4.86 5.90
N THR A 45 -0.11 -5.82 6.03
CA THR A 45 -1.55 -5.53 6.22
C THR A 45 -1.79 -4.94 7.61
N ALA A 46 -1.20 -5.53 8.64
CA ALA A 46 -1.26 -5.00 10.00
C ALA A 46 -0.60 -3.61 10.09
N ALA A 47 0.58 -3.44 9.46
CA ALA A 47 1.25 -2.14 9.39
C ALA A 47 0.40 -1.10 8.64
N SER A 48 -0.35 -1.50 7.61
CA SER A 48 -1.20 -0.58 6.84
C SER A 48 -2.31 0.06 7.66
N LEU A 49 -2.81 -0.58 8.72
CA LEU A 49 -3.82 0.03 9.59
C LEU A 49 -3.33 1.33 10.23
N VAL A 50 -2.01 1.43 10.48
CA VAL A 50 -1.37 2.64 11.03
C VAL A 50 -0.78 3.49 9.91
N MET A 51 -0.18 2.86 8.90
CA MET A 51 0.52 3.57 7.84
C MET A 51 -0.42 4.29 6.87
N THR A 52 -1.59 3.72 6.57
CA THR A 52 -2.58 4.36 5.68
C THR A 52 -3.10 5.69 6.24
N PRO A 53 -3.60 5.78 7.50
CA PRO A 53 -4.06 7.06 8.06
C PRO A 53 -2.91 8.04 8.25
N PHE A 54 -1.71 7.56 8.61
CA PHE A 54 -0.51 8.41 8.73
C PHE A 54 -0.09 9.00 7.38
N TRP A 55 -0.08 8.20 6.32
CA TRP A 55 0.30 8.60 4.97
C TRP A 55 -0.71 9.54 4.33
N ILE A 56 -2.01 9.30 4.52
CA ILE A 56 -3.07 10.22 4.08
C ILE A 56 -2.90 11.58 4.78
N ARG A 57 -2.64 11.60 6.10
CA ARG A 57 -2.45 12.84 6.87
C ARG A 57 -1.20 13.61 6.45
N MET A 58 -0.09 12.92 6.15
CA MET A 58 1.11 13.54 5.59
C MET A 58 0.90 14.02 4.16
N GLY A 59 0.28 13.20 3.31
CA GLY A 59 0.11 13.50 1.89
C GLY A 59 -0.89 14.64 1.64
N SER A 60 -1.94 14.80 2.46
CA SER A 60 -2.78 16.00 2.42
C SER A 60 -1.99 17.26 2.74
N LYS A 61 -1.14 17.23 3.78
CA LYS A 61 -0.22 18.33 4.12
C LYS A 61 0.78 18.65 3.00
N LEU A 62 1.28 17.63 2.31
CA LEU A 62 2.29 17.76 1.25
C LEU A 62 1.68 18.22 -0.09
N LEU A 63 0.42 17.85 -0.35
CA LEU A 63 -0.33 18.24 -1.55
C LEU A 63 -1.10 19.57 -1.40
N GLY A 64 -1.17 20.11 -0.18
CA GLY A 64 -1.67 21.46 0.11
C GLY A 64 -3.19 21.56 0.20
N PHE A 65 -3.84 20.64 0.93
CA PHE A 65 -5.24 20.72 1.33
C PHE A 65 -5.44 20.23 2.77
#